data_AF-A0A7S3ICE9-F1
#
_entry.id   AF-A0A7S3ICE9-F1
#
_cell.length_a   1.000
_cell.length_b   1.000
_cell.length_c   1.000
_cell.angle_alpha   90.00
_cell.angle_beta   90.00
_cell.angle_gamma   90.00
#
_symmetry.space_group_name_H-M   'P 1'
#
loop_
_entity.id
_entity.type
_entity.pdbx_description
1 polymer ?
#
loop_
_entity_poly.entity_id
_entity_poly.type
_entity_poly.pdbx_seq_one_letter_code
_entity_poly.pdbx_strand_id
1 'polypeptide(L)'
;LQEETKKPQELARKPLEENNLLTTLVSQASGSGAVKYDALKKVQGLLESSSPLWESNFEDFLKICTDSLQDPALSIRDCCLQVLKELGRRHPAKVSQQLSPILEAITEGFNFEERHMYQATEESMEALLAQQSPRKVIPELVKLINQNDVPVLQALIRQLTAVIKNSSGSVVVEFMRGIMDQMKHCFNHSNADVRKSVVFCLVEIQAVIGSDFDIFLEELSPSQQKLVTIYIQRRMIA
;
A
#
# COMPACT_ATOMS: atom_id res chain seq x y z
N LEU A 1 63.89 -6.97 14.11
CA LEU A 1 63.48 -7.65 12.86
C LEU A 1 62.40 -8.66 13.25
N GLN A 2 61.11 -8.54 12.96
CA GLN A 2 60.27 -7.57 12.25
C GLN A 2 58.89 -7.65 12.93
N GLU A 3 58.26 -6.51 13.18
CA GLU A 3 56.82 -6.43 13.45
C GLU A 3 56.08 -6.71 12.13
N GLU A 4 55.29 -7.78 12.06
CA GLU A 4 54.34 -7.97 10.96
C GLU A 4 53.06 -7.16 11.26
N THR A 5 53.05 -5.94 10.76
CA THR A 5 51.85 -5.11 10.65
C THR A 5 50.89 -5.77 9.65
N LYS A 6 49.86 -6.47 10.13
CA LYS A 6 48.71 -6.86 9.28
C LYS A 6 48.02 -5.59 8.76
N LYS A 7 48.06 -5.39 7.44
CA LYS A 7 47.45 -4.27 6.71
C LYS A 7 45.92 -4.19 6.95
N PRO A 8 45.36 -3.03 7.28
CA PRO A 8 43.92 -2.80 7.36
C PRO A 8 43.33 -2.47 5.97
N GLN A 9 43.26 -3.45 5.05
CA GLN A 9 42.79 -3.21 3.67
C GLN A 9 41.59 -4.05 3.21
N GLU A 10 41.03 -4.93 4.05
CA GLU A 10 39.87 -5.76 3.67
C GLU A 10 38.51 -5.27 4.16
N LEU A 11 38.43 -4.29 5.07
CA LEU A 11 37.14 -3.80 5.59
C LEU A 11 36.50 -2.65 4.79
N ALA A 12 37.22 -2.03 3.86
CA ALA A 12 36.77 -0.79 3.19
C ALA A 12 36.31 -0.95 1.72
N ARG A 13 36.39 -2.16 1.14
CA ARG A 13 36.08 -2.38 -0.29
C ARG A 13 34.60 -2.68 -0.60
N LYS A 14 33.85 -3.21 0.37
CA LYS A 14 32.42 -3.55 0.19
C LYS A 14 31.51 -2.36 -0.21
N PRO A 15 31.60 -1.18 0.41
CA PRO A 15 30.62 -0.11 0.16
C PRO A 15 30.65 0.44 -1.28
N LEU A 16 31.81 0.42 -1.94
CA LEU A 16 32.00 0.96 -3.29
C LEU A 16 31.52 -0.01 -4.39
N GLU A 17 31.76 -1.32 -4.24
CA GLU A 17 31.22 -2.33 -5.15
C GLU A 17 29.70 -2.49 -4.99
N GLU A 18 29.20 -2.30 -3.77
CA GLU A 18 27.80 -2.44 -3.42
C GLU A 18 26.93 -1.23 -3.83
N ASN A 19 27.43 0.01 -3.76
CA ASN A 19 26.75 1.17 -4.34
C ASN A 19 26.71 1.09 -5.88
N ASN A 20 27.78 0.58 -6.51
CA ASN A 20 27.79 0.33 -7.95
C ASN A 20 26.70 -0.66 -8.39
N LEU A 21 26.32 -1.63 -7.55
CA LEU A 21 25.25 -2.59 -7.86
C LEU A 21 23.90 -1.89 -8.01
N LEU A 22 23.54 -0.95 -7.14
CA LEU A 22 22.26 -0.23 -7.24
C LEU A 22 22.25 0.80 -8.36
N THR A 23 23.34 1.55 -8.57
CA THR A 23 23.46 2.42 -9.76
C THR A 23 23.37 1.60 -11.05
N THR A 24 23.95 0.38 -11.04
CA THR A 24 23.82 -0.57 -12.15
C THR A 24 22.38 -1.05 -12.28
N LEU A 25 21.67 -1.40 -11.20
CA LEU A 25 20.26 -1.81 -11.22
C LEU A 25 19.33 -0.69 -11.70
N VAL A 26 19.55 0.56 -11.30
CA VAL A 26 18.81 1.74 -11.79
C VAL A 26 19.05 1.94 -13.29
N SER A 27 20.30 1.79 -13.75
CA SER A 27 20.62 1.85 -15.18
C SER A 27 20.01 0.69 -15.99
N GLN A 28 19.96 -0.51 -15.39
CA GLN A 28 19.39 -1.73 -15.96
C GLN A 28 17.85 -1.69 -15.99
N ALA A 29 17.21 -1.05 -15.01
CA ALA A 29 15.77 -0.78 -15.00
C ALA A 29 15.33 0.16 -16.16
N SER A 30 16.26 0.82 -16.83
CA SER A 30 16.04 1.60 -18.05
C SER A 30 16.34 0.82 -19.35
N GLY A 31 16.75 -0.45 -19.25
CA GLY A 31 17.15 -1.31 -20.36
C GLY A 31 16.01 -2.13 -20.98
N SER A 32 16.37 -3.20 -21.71
CA SER A 32 15.38 -4.13 -22.30
C SER A 32 14.59 -4.89 -21.22
N GLY A 33 13.40 -5.40 -21.58
CA GLY A 33 12.50 -6.06 -20.61
C GLY A 33 13.15 -7.20 -19.80
N ALA A 34 14.01 -8.01 -20.42
CA ALA A 34 14.75 -9.06 -19.71
C ALA A 34 15.69 -8.50 -18.64
N VAL A 35 16.38 -7.39 -18.94
CA VAL A 35 17.32 -6.73 -18.03
C VAL A 35 16.57 -6.10 -16.84
N LYS A 36 15.39 -5.51 -17.07
CA LYS A 36 14.53 -5.00 -16.00
C LYS A 36 14.01 -6.11 -15.10
N TYR A 37 13.57 -7.23 -15.68
CA TYR A 37 13.09 -8.39 -14.93
C TYR A 37 14.19 -8.97 -14.02
N ASP A 38 15.40 -9.14 -14.55
CA ASP A 38 16.56 -9.60 -13.78
C ASP A 38 16.94 -8.62 -12.67
N ALA A 39 16.80 -7.31 -12.91
CA ALA A 39 17.04 -6.29 -11.89
C ALA A 39 16.03 -6.40 -10.74
N LEU A 40 14.73 -6.55 -11.03
CA LEU A 40 13.71 -6.78 -10.01
C LEU A 40 13.94 -8.08 -9.23
N LYS A 41 14.37 -9.15 -9.89
CA LYS A 41 14.72 -10.41 -9.22
C LYS A 41 15.92 -10.28 -8.30
N LYS A 42 16.93 -9.49 -8.68
CA LYS A 42 18.04 -9.16 -7.79
C LYS A 42 17.56 -8.34 -6.58
N VAL A 43 16.69 -7.36 -6.80
CA VAL A 43 16.08 -6.58 -5.72
C VAL A 43 15.28 -7.47 -4.76
N GLN A 44 14.48 -8.41 -5.30
CA GLN A 44 13.78 -9.41 -4.49
C GLN A 44 14.77 -10.20 -3.62
N GLY A 45 15.88 -10.69 -4.20
CA GLY A 45 16.92 -11.38 -3.45
C GLY A 45 17.61 -10.52 -2.40
N LEU A 46 17.77 -9.21 -2.64
CA LEU A 46 18.31 -8.27 -1.66
C LEU A 46 17.36 -8.09 -0.47
N LEU A 47 16.04 -8.02 -0.68
CA LEU A 47 15.05 -7.98 0.39
C LEU A 47 15.05 -9.28 1.22
N GLU A 48 15.33 -10.42 0.60
CA GLU A 48 15.44 -11.70 1.28
C GLU A 48 16.72 -11.83 2.13
N SER A 49 17.79 -11.17 1.69
CA SER A 49 19.05 -11.08 2.41
C SER A 49 18.99 -10.03 3.53
N SER A 50 19.81 -10.17 4.58
CA SER A 50 19.98 -9.12 5.60
C SER A 50 20.84 -7.93 5.10
N SER A 51 20.80 -7.62 3.81
CA SER A 51 21.63 -6.59 3.19
C SER A 51 21.04 -5.19 3.43
N PRO A 52 21.81 -4.24 3.99
CA PRO A 52 21.34 -2.87 4.25
C PRO A 52 21.34 -1.97 3.00
N LEU A 53 21.72 -2.50 1.84
CA LEU A 53 22.00 -1.70 0.65
C LEU A 53 20.76 -1.04 0.05
N TRP A 54 19.67 -1.80 -0.07
CA TRP A 54 18.41 -1.27 -0.58
C TRP A 54 17.80 -0.25 0.39
N GLU A 55 18.00 -0.42 1.70
CA GLU A 55 17.50 0.52 2.72
C GLU A 55 18.17 1.89 2.62
N SER A 56 19.48 1.88 2.36
CA SER A 56 20.31 3.09 2.24
C SER A 56 20.01 3.87 0.96
N ASN A 57 19.44 3.21 -0.05
CA ASN A 57 19.14 3.77 -1.37
C ASN A 57 17.64 3.60 -1.69
N PHE A 58 16.80 3.85 -0.69
CA PHE A 58 15.37 3.56 -0.77
C PHE A 58 14.65 4.35 -1.86
N GLU A 59 15.07 5.59 -2.14
CA GLU A 59 14.48 6.42 -3.21
C GLU A 59 14.69 5.79 -4.59
N ASP A 60 15.90 5.29 -4.87
CA ASP A 60 16.21 4.58 -6.11
C ASP A 60 15.44 3.26 -6.21
N PHE A 61 15.34 2.52 -5.11
CA PHE A 61 14.51 1.32 -5.04
C PHE A 61 13.05 1.63 -5.41
N LEU A 62 12.48 2.67 -4.79
CA LEU A 62 11.08 3.03 -5.03
C LEU A 62 10.87 3.50 -6.45
N LYS A 63 11.82 4.27 -7.00
CA LYS A 63 11.80 4.69 -8.41
C LYS A 63 11.81 3.49 -9.36
N ILE A 64 12.64 2.48 -9.09
CA ILE A 64 12.64 1.22 -9.88
C ILE A 64 11.26 0.56 -9.81
N CYS A 65 10.63 0.52 -8.62
CA CYS A 65 9.31 -0.04 -8.47
C CYS A 65 8.25 0.73 -9.26
N THR A 66 8.21 2.06 -9.16
CA THR A 66 7.25 2.88 -9.92
C THR A 66 7.45 2.75 -11.42
N ASP A 67 8.70 2.77 -11.90
CA ASP A 67 9.02 2.60 -13.32
C ASP A 67 8.61 1.19 -13.81
N SER A 68 8.72 0.18 -12.96
CA SER A 68 8.36 -1.21 -13.27
C SER A 68 6.85 -1.46 -13.28
N LEU A 69 6.09 -0.79 -12.40
CA LEU A 69 4.62 -0.87 -12.41
C LEU A 69 4.02 -0.27 -13.68
N GLN A 70 4.71 0.67 -14.33
CA GLN A 70 4.30 1.27 -15.59
C GLN A 70 4.87 0.55 -16.84
N ASP A 71 5.60 -0.54 -16.67
CA ASP A 71 6.24 -1.24 -17.79
C ASP A 71 5.19 -1.88 -18.71
N PRO A 72 5.37 -1.92 -20.06
CA PRO A 72 4.44 -2.60 -20.96
C PRO A 72 4.31 -4.12 -20.71
N ALA A 73 5.32 -4.77 -20.13
CA ALA A 73 5.28 -6.21 -19.89
C ALA A 73 4.61 -6.54 -18.55
N LEU A 74 3.52 -7.31 -18.60
CA LEU A 74 2.79 -7.76 -17.41
C LEU A 74 3.67 -8.54 -16.42
N SER A 75 4.63 -9.32 -16.92
CA SER A 75 5.57 -10.06 -16.07
C SER A 75 6.46 -9.17 -15.22
N ILE A 76 6.78 -7.95 -15.68
CA ILE A 76 7.58 -6.98 -14.93
C ILE A 76 6.71 -6.32 -13.85
N ARG A 77 5.49 -5.92 -14.21
CA ARG A 77 4.49 -5.39 -13.26
C ARG A 77 4.22 -6.38 -12.12
N ASP A 78 3.94 -7.64 -12.45
CA ASP A 78 3.69 -8.70 -11.47
C ASP A 78 4.91 -8.94 -10.57
N CYS A 79 6.10 -9.04 -11.17
CA CYS A 79 7.34 -9.17 -10.40
C CYS A 79 7.52 -8.01 -9.41
N CYS A 80 7.20 -6.78 -9.81
CA CYS A 80 7.26 -5.62 -8.94
C CYS A 80 6.24 -5.68 -7.78
N LEU A 81 5.01 -6.13 -8.04
CA LEU A 81 4.02 -6.33 -6.97
C LEU A 81 4.50 -7.36 -5.95
N GLN A 82 5.12 -8.45 -6.40
CA GLN A 82 5.74 -9.44 -5.49
C GLN A 82 6.89 -8.84 -4.66
N VAL A 83 7.70 -7.96 -5.25
CA VAL A 83 8.76 -7.23 -4.53
C VAL A 83 8.17 -6.34 -3.43
N LEU A 84 7.11 -5.56 -3.72
CA LEU A 84 6.44 -4.69 -2.74
C LEU A 84 5.75 -5.50 -1.64
N LYS A 85 5.12 -6.63 -1.98
CA LYS A 85 4.53 -7.56 -1.02
C LYS A 85 5.59 -8.12 -0.06
N GLU A 86 6.74 -8.52 -0.60
CA GLU A 86 7.83 -9.07 0.20
C GLU A 86 8.52 -8.01 1.07
N LEU A 87 8.61 -6.76 0.59
CA LEU A 87 9.04 -5.60 1.37
C LEU A 87 8.17 -5.43 2.62
N GLY A 88 6.84 -5.48 2.45
CA GLY A 88 5.85 -5.44 3.53
C GLY A 88 6.12 -6.51 4.60
N ARG A 89 6.35 -7.74 4.16
CA ARG A 89 6.52 -8.91 5.03
C ARG A 89 7.85 -8.94 5.77
N ARG A 90 8.95 -8.58 5.09
CA ARG A 90 10.31 -8.71 5.65
C ARG A 90 10.79 -7.47 6.37
N HIS A 91 10.34 -6.29 5.94
CA HIS A 91 10.86 -5.01 6.39
C HIS A 91 9.74 -4.06 6.87
N PRO A 92 8.86 -4.53 7.79
CA PRO A 92 7.70 -3.75 8.22
C PRO A 92 8.08 -2.42 8.87
N ALA A 93 9.25 -2.35 9.53
CA ALA A 93 9.75 -1.12 10.13
C ALA A 93 10.10 -0.06 9.07
N LYS A 94 10.76 -0.44 7.97
CA LYS A 94 11.08 0.47 6.86
C LYS A 94 9.81 0.93 6.17
N VAL A 95 8.86 0.03 5.93
CA VAL A 95 7.54 0.37 5.38
C VAL A 95 6.82 1.36 6.30
N SER A 96 6.89 1.18 7.61
CA SER A 96 6.31 2.10 8.59
C SER A 96 6.93 3.50 8.59
N GLN A 97 8.20 3.61 8.19
CA GLN A 97 8.91 4.89 8.05
C GLN A 97 8.63 5.58 6.70
N GLN A 98 8.38 4.78 5.66
CA GLN A 98 8.22 5.23 4.27
C GLN A 98 6.82 4.90 3.74
N LEU A 99 5.80 4.97 4.62
CA LEU A 99 4.47 4.46 4.31
C LEU A 99 3.83 5.21 3.13
N SER A 100 3.72 6.54 3.19
CA SER A 100 3.12 7.36 2.13
C SER A 100 3.72 7.07 0.75
N PRO A 101 5.04 7.16 0.53
CA PRO A 101 5.59 6.95 -0.81
C PRO A 101 5.45 5.50 -1.31
N ILE A 102 5.44 4.50 -0.41
CA ILE A 102 5.17 3.10 -0.81
C ILE A 102 3.70 2.91 -1.20
N LEU A 103 2.77 3.51 -0.45
CA LEU A 103 1.35 3.44 -0.77
C LEU A 103 1.05 4.17 -2.07
N GLU A 104 1.67 5.32 -2.31
CA GLU A 104 1.57 6.04 -3.59
C GLU A 104 2.06 5.15 -4.75
N ALA A 105 3.21 4.48 -4.60
CA ALA A 105 3.73 3.59 -5.63
C ALA A 105 2.81 2.40 -5.93
N ILE A 106 2.32 1.67 -4.92
CA ILE A 106 1.47 0.49 -5.17
C ILE A 106 0.07 0.86 -5.70
N THR A 107 -0.40 2.08 -5.42
CA THR A 107 -1.70 2.59 -5.87
C THR A 107 -1.79 2.64 -7.40
N GLU A 108 -0.66 2.85 -8.09
CA GLU A 108 -0.57 2.79 -9.55
C GLU A 108 -1.10 1.47 -10.13
N GLY A 109 -0.94 0.36 -9.41
CA GLY A 109 -1.40 -0.95 -9.85
C GLY A 109 -2.91 -1.11 -9.92
N PHE A 110 -3.69 -0.17 -9.37
CA PHE A 110 -5.15 -0.17 -9.53
C PHE A 110 -5.62 0.41 -10.86
N ASN A 111 -4.71 0.97 -11.66
CA ASN A 111 -4.98 1.39 -13.03
C ASN A 111 -4.81 0.26 -14.06
N PHE A 112 -4.38 -0.94 -13.65
CA PHE A 112 -4.23 -2.07 -14.55
C PHE A 112 -5.57 -2.53 -15.13
N GLU A 113 -5.62 -2.67 -16.46
CA GLU A 113 -6.81 -3.13 -17.18
C GLU A 113 -7.06 -4.62 -16.96
N GLU A 114 -5.99 -5.40 -16.79
CA GLU A 114 -6.07 -6.84 -16.58
C GLU A 114 -6.57 -7.16 -15.17
N ARG A 115 -7.73 -7.80 -15.08
CA ARG A 115 -8.35 -8.17 -13.80
C ARG A 115 -7.42 -8.91 -12.83
N HIS A 116 -6.60 -9.83 -13.33
CA HIS A 116 -5.66 -10.58 -12.48
C HIS A 116 -4.54 -9.69 -11.92
N MET A 117 -4.12 -8.67 -12.68
CA MET A 117 -3.12 -7.70 -12.22
C MET A 117 -3.72 -6.75 -11.18
N TYR A 118 -4.95 -6.29 -11.39
CA TYR A 118 -5.69 -5.52 -10.39
C TYR A 118 -5.84 -6.29 -9.07
N GLN A 119 -6.20 -7.57 -9.14
CA GLN A 119 -6.31 -8.45 -7.98
C GLN A 119 -4.95 -8.65 -7.28
N ALA A 120 -3.88 -8.85 -8.05
CA ALA A 120 -2.53 -8.95 -7.50
C ALA A 120 -2.11 -7.66 -6.78
N THR A 121 -2.50 -6.48 -7.30
CA THR A 121 -2.30 -5.19 -6.61
C THR A 121 -3.05 -5.15 -5.29
N GLU A 122 -4.33 -5.54 -5.30
CA GLU A 122 -5.19 -5.57 -4.11
C GLU A 122 -4.59 -6.47 -3.02
N GLU A 123 -4.22 -7.71 -3.37
CA GLU A 123 -3.60 -8.66 -2.43
C GLU A 123 -2.24 -8.18 -1.90
N SER A 124 -1.46 -7.50 -2.74
CA SER A 124 -0.14 -7.00 -2.35
C SER A 124 -0.26 -5.81 -1.40
N MET A 125 -1.22 -4.91 -1.65
CA MET A 125 -1.50 -3.79 -0.75
C MET A 125 -2.07 -4.28 0.58
N GLU A 126 -3.01 -5.23 0.59
CA GLU A 126 -3.54 -5.82 1.82
C GLU A 126 -2.44 -6.47 2.67
N ALA A 127 -1.56 -7.25 2.04
CA ALA A 127 -0.44 -7.89 2.74
C ALA A 127 0.52 -6.86 3.35
N LEU A 128 0.77 -5.75 2.65
CA LEU A 128 1.60 -4.66 3.15
C LEU A 128 0.95 -3.95 4.33
N LEU A 129 -0.33 -3.59 4.21
CA LEU A 129 -1.09 -2.87 5.23
C LEU A 129 -1.30 -3.71 6.49
N ALA A 130 -1.48 -5.02 6.36
CA ALA A 130 -1.66 -5.94 7.49
C ALA A 130 -0.47 -5.98 8.46
N GLN A 131 0.72 -5.56 8.02
CA GLN A 131 1.92 -5.48 8.86
C GLN A 131 2.10 -4.13 9.57
N GLN A 132 1.20 -3.17 9.31
CA GLN A 132 1.33 -1.79 9.78
C GLN A 132 0.31 -1.44 10.86
N SER A 133 0.66 -0.47 11.71
CA SER A 133 -0.29 0.04 12.70
C SER A 133 -1.45 0.75 12.02
N PRO A 134 -2.72 0.41 12.32
CA PRO A 134 -3.87 1.12 11.76
C PRO A 134 -3.85 2.64 12.01
N ARG A 135 -3.24 3.07 13.12
CA ARG A 135 -3.04 4.49 13.46
C ARG A 135 -2.22 5.26 12.42
N LYS A 136 -1.31 4.58 11.72
CA LYS A 136 -0.54 5.18 10.61
C LYS A 136 -1.24 5.00 9.27
N VAL A 137 -1.89 3.85 9.07
CA VAL A 137 -2.48 3.49 7.77
C VAL A 137 -3.75 4.29 7.47
N ILE A 138 -4.66 4.43 8.44
CA ILE A 138 -5.96 5.07 8.21
C ILE A 138 -5.82 6.50 7.66
N PRO A 139 -5.01 7.40 8.26
CA PRO A 139 -4.82 8.75 7.72
C PRO A 139 -4.27 8.77 6.30
N GLU A 140 -3.32 7.90 5.97
CA GLU A 140 -2.75 7.82 4.62
C GLU A 140 -3.76 7.32 3.60
N LEU A 141 -4.57 6.32 3.93
CA LEU A 141 -5.64 5.87 3.04
C LEU A 141 -6.71 6.94 2.84
N VAL A 142 -7.10 7.66 3.90
CA VAL A 142 -8.04 8.80 3.82
C VAL A 142 -7.47 9.90 2.91
N LYS A 143 -6.18 10.20 3.01
CA LYS A 143 -5.47 11.15 2.13
C LYS A 143 -5.49 10.67 0.67
N LEU A 144 -5.17 9.40 0.41
CA LEU A 144 -5.17 8.83 -0.94
C LEU A 144 -6.58 8.82 -1.55
N ILE A 145 -7.61 8.48 -0.78
CA ILE A 145 -9.02 8.54 -1.22
C ILE A 145 -9.37 9.96 -1.70
N ASN A 146 -8.92 10.99 -0.98
CA ASN A 146 -9.16 12.39 -1.35
C ASN A 146 -8.41 12.84 -2.62
N GLN A 147 -7.35 12.14 -3.01
CA GLN A 147 -6.45 12.52 -4.10
C GLN A 147 -6.71 11.76 -5.41
N ASN A 148 -7.56 10.73 -5.39
CA ASN A 148 -7.74 9.81 -6.51
C ASN A 148 -9.20 9.72 -6.96
N ASP A 149 -9.40 9.33 -8.22
CA ASP A 149 -10.71 9.05 -8.81
C ASP A 149 -10.81 7.58 -9.25
N VAL A 150 -11.91 7.17 -9.85
CA VAL A 150 -12.13 5.84 -10.38
C VAL A 150 -11.10 5.50 -11.48
N PRO A 151 -10.58 4.26 -11.52
CA PRO A 151 -10.95 3.10 -10.70
C PRO A 151 -10.26 3.02 -9.32
N VAL A 152 -9.19 3.79 -9.11
CA VAL A 152 -8.33 3.76 -7.92
C VAL A 152 -9.10 4.07 -6.64
N LEU A 153 -9.97 5.08 -6.67
CA LEU A 153 -10.82 5.48 -5.55
C LEU A 153 -11.58 4.32 -4.91
N GLN A 154 -12.16 3.44 -5.74
CA GLN A 154 -12.94 2.30 -5.24
C GLN A 154 -12.06 1.29 -4.52
N ALA A 155 -10.85 1.05 -5.05
CA ALA A 155 -9.89 0.16 -4.41
C ALA A 155 -9.49 0.68 -3.04
N LEU A 156 -9.15 1.97 -2.95
CA LEU A 156 -8.73 2.60 -1.70
C LEU A 156 -9.83 2.57 -0.62
N ILE A 157 -11.10 2.75 -0.99
CA ILE A 157 -12.22 2.60 -0.05
C ILE A 157 -12.32 1.16 0.46
N ARG A 158 -12.10 0.15 -0.39
CA ARG A 158 -12.09 -1.27 0.03
C ARG A 158 -10.89 -1.60 0.92
N GLN A 159 -9.70 -1.08 0.60
CA GLN A 159 -8.51 -1.21 1.43
C GLN A 159 -8.73 -0.58 2.82
N LEU A 160 -9.34 0.61 2.88
CA LEU A 160 -9.72 1.25 4.14
C LEU A 160 -10.73 0.38 4.92
N THR A 161 -11.72 -0.18 4.24
CA THR A 161 -12.70 -1.10 4.85
C THR A 161 -12.01 -2.32 5.46
N ALA A 162 -11.05 -2.94 4.75
CA ALA A 162 -10.29 -4.08 5.25
C ALA A 162 -9.42 -3.73 6.47
N VAL A 163 -8.80 -2.55 6.48
CA VAL A 163 -8.04 -2.05 7.64
C VAL A 163 -8.96 -1.83 8.84
N ILE A 164 -10.10 -1.18 8.64
CA ILE A 164 -11.11 -0.93 9.69
C ILE A 164 -11.58 -2.24 10.32
N LYS A 165 -11.95 -3.22 9.48
CA LYS A 165 -12.41 -4.55 9.93
C LYS A 165 -11.45 -5.23 10.90
N ASN A 166 -10.14 -5.01 10.73
CA ASN A 166 -9.09 -5.63 11.54
C ASN A 166 -8.52 -4.69 12.62
N SER A 167 -9.16 -3.54 12.85
CA SER A 167 -8.73 -2.53 13.83
C SER A 167 -9.56 -2.60 15.11
N SER A 168 -8.98 -2.18 16.23
CA SER A 168 -9.76 -1.94 17.45
C SER A 168 -10.67 -0.73 17.27
N GLY A 169 -11.91 -0.80 17.76
CA GLY A 169 -12.87 0.31 17.64
C GLY A 169 -12.36 1.65 18.17
N SER A 170 -11.58 1.67 19.25
CA SER A 170 -10.98 2.91 19.78
C SER A 170 -10.06 3.63 18.79
N VAL A 171 -9.32 2.88 17.96
CA VAL A 171 -8.47 3.45 16.91
C VAL A 171 -9.32 3.98 15.77
N VAL A 172 -10.40 3.28 15.40
CA VAL A 172 -11.30 3.76 14.35
C VAL A 172 -11.97 5.07 14.76
N VAL A 173 -12.51 5.14 15.99
CA VAL A 173 -13.13 6.34 16.58
C VAL A 173 -12.22 7.57 16.50
N GLU A 174 -10.92 7.41 16.75
CA GLU A 174 -9.93 8.49 16.67
C GLU A 174 -9.86 9.17 15.30
N PHE A 175 -10.09 8.41 14.21
CA PHE A 175 -10.03 8.91 12.84
C PHE A 175 -11.41 9.09 12.20
N MET A 176 -12.50 8.89 12.95
CA MET A 176 -13.86 8.89 12.40
C MET A 176 -14.22 10.19 11.68
N ARG A 177 -13.75 11.34 12.18
CA ARG A 177 -14.03 12.62 11.51
C ARG A 177 -13.46 12.67 10.08
N GLY A 178 -12.19 12.29 9.92
CA GLY A 178 -11.54 12.26 8.61
C GLY A 178 -12.15 11.20 7.68
N ILE A 179 -12.48 10.03 8.23
CA ILE A 179 -13.19 8.99 7.48
C ILE A 179 -14.55 9.49 7.01
N MET A 180 -15.36 10.07 7.90
CA MET A 180 -16.71 10.54 7.59
C MET A 180 -16.72 11.67 6.57
N ASP A 181 -15.78 12.61 6.65
CA ASP A 181 -15.66 13.68 5.66
C ASP A 181 -15.44 13.12 4.25
N GLN A 182 -14.57 12.11 4.11
CA GLN A 182 -14.37 11.42 2.83
C GLN A 182 -15.58 10.56 2.43
N MET A 183 -16.17 9.79 3.35
CA MET A 183 -17.33 8.97 3.04
C MET A 183 -18.51 9.82 2.58
N LYS A 184 -18.79 10.96 3.23
CA LYS A 184 -19.84 11.91 2.80
C LYS A 184 -19.59 12.43 1.39
N HIS A 185 -18.35 12.78 1.07
CA HIS A 185 -17.97 13.20 -0.27
C HIS A 185 -18.21 12.08 -1.30
N CYS A 186 -17.64 10.90 -1.08
CA CYS A 186 -17.75 9.76 -1.99
C CYS A 186 -19.18 9.19 -2.10
N PHE A 187 -20.03 9.34 -1.09
CA PHE A 187 -21.43 8.87 -1.15
C PHE A 187 -22.27 9.65 -2.17
N ASN A 188 -21.84 10.86 -2.52
CA ASN A 188 -22.48 11.69 -3.54
C ASN A 188 -21.83 11.55 -4.92
N HIS A 189 -20.86 10.64 -5.07
CA HIS A 189 -20.16 10.42 -6.33
C HIS A 189 -21.10 9.92 -7.44
N SER A 190 -20.85 10.31 -8.70
CA SER A 190 -21.69 9.95 -9.85
C SER A 190 -21.67 8.44 -10.14
N ASN A 191 -20.52 7.80 -9.94
CA ASN A 191 -20.33 6.35 -10.11
C ASN A 191 -21.01 5.55 -8.98
N ALA A 192 -21.91 4.62 -9.35
CA ALA A 192 -22.68 3.81 -8.40
C ALA A 192 -21.83 2.82 -7.59
N ASP A 193 -20.74 2.31 -8.15
CA ASP A 193 -19.85 1.36 -7.47
C ASP A 193 -19.00 2.03 -6.39
N VAL A 194 -18.67 3.32 -6.57
CA VAL A 194 -18.09 4.16 -5.50
C VAL A 194 -19.08 4.26 -4.35
N ARG A 195 -20.34 4.65 -4.62
CA ARG A 195 -21.38 4.76 -3.59
C ARG A 195 -21.63 3.43 -2.87
N LYS A 196 -21.60 2.31 -3.59
CA LYS A 196 -21.71 0.96 -3.01
C LYS A 196 -20.53 0.65 -2.08
N SER A 197 -19.30 0.98 -2.50
CA SER A 197 -18.10 0.80 -1.67
C SER A 197 -18.17 1.62 -0.38
N VAL A 198 -18.70 2.86 -0.45
CA VAL A 198 -18.95 3.70 0.74
C VAL A 198 -19.95 3.04 1.69
N VAL A 199 -21.07 2.51 1.18
CA VAL A 199 -22.05 1.80 2.02
C VAL A 199 -21.39 0.61 2.75
N PHE A 200 -20.56 -0.17 2.06
CA PHE A 200 -19.86 -1.29 2.68
C PHE A 200 -18.85 -0.83 3.75
N CYS A 201 -18.12 0.25 3.49
CA CYS A 201 -17.21 0.84 4.47
C CYS A 201 -17.96 1.29 5.74
N LEU A 202 -19.07 2.02 5.60
CA LEU A 202 -19.89 2.49 6.72
C LEU A 202 -20.52 1.35 7.53
N VAL A 203 -20.95 0.28 6.86
CA VAL A 203 -21.47 -0.93 7.53
C VAL A 203 -20.36 -1.65 8.30
N GLU A 204 -19.13 -1.69 7.79
CA GLU A 204 -17.99 -2.24 8.53
C GLU A 204 -17.61 -1.38 9.73
N ILE A 205 -17.63 -0.06 9.60
CA ILE A 205 -17.43 0.86 10.72
C ILE A 205 -18.45 0.57 11.82
N GLN A 206 -19.74 0.49 11.48
CA GLN A 206 -20.78 0.18 12.46
C GLN A 206 -20.55 -1.18 13.14
N ALA A 207 -20.08 -2.18 12.41
CA ALA A 207 -19.76 -3.49 12.99
C ALA A 207 -18.58 -3.42 13.99
N VAL A 208 -17.64 -2.49 13.79
CA VAL A 208 -16.42 -2.35 14.62
C VAL A 208 -16.64 -1.45 15.84
N ILE A 209 -17.38 -0.34 15.70
CA ILE A 209 -17.57 0.65 16.78
C ILE A 209 -18.98 0.62 17.40
N GLY A 210 -19.89 -0.17 16.86
CA GLY A 210 -21.23 -0.36 17.42
C GLY A 210 -22.06 0.93 17.46
N SER A 211 -22.69 1.20 18.62
CA SER A 211 -23.54 2.37 18.83
C SER A 211 -22.80 3.70 18.75
N ASP A 212 -21.47 3.71 18.89
CA ASP A 212 -20.67 4.92 18.71
C ASP A 212 -20.75 5.43 17.26
N PHE A 213 -21.19 4.60 16.32
CA PHE A 213 -21.45 5.01 14.94
C PHE A 213 -22.72 5.86 14.77
N ASP A 214 -23.68 5.78 15.69
CA ASP A 214 -25.00 6.41 15.52
C ASP A 214 -24.90 7.93 15.35
N ILE A 215 -23.99 8.59 16.09
CA ILE A 215 -23.74 10.04 15.97
C ILE A 215 -23.22 10.44 14.59
N PHE A 216 -22.46 9.56 13.93
CA PHE A 216 -21.90 9.81 12.60
C PHE A 216 -22.91 9.45 11.51
N LEU A 217 -23.79 8.48 11.76
CA LEU A 217 -24.89 8.14 10.87
C LEU A 217 -25.83 9.35 10.71
N GLU A 218 -26.11 10.08 11.80
CA GLU A 218 -26.94 11.28 11.78
C GLU A 218 -26.40 12.42 10.90
N GLU A 219 -25.10 12.43 10.58
CA GLU A 219 -24.49 13.41 9.66
C GLU A 219 -24.85 13.17 8.18
N LEU A 220 -25.32 11.97 7.83
CA LEU A 220 -25.72 11.64 6.46
C LEU A 220 -27.11 12.18 6.14
N SER A 221 -27.45 12.30 4.85
CA SER A 221 -28.83 12.63 4.47
C SER A 221 -29.82 11.52 4.86
N PRO A 222 -31.11 11.81 5.10
CA PRO A 222 -32.09 10.78 5.52
C PRO A 222 -32.19 9.58 4.59
N SER A 223 -31.99 9.77 3.27
CA SER A 223 -31.97 8.68 2.29
C SER A 223 -30.73 7.79 2.42
N GLN A 224 -29.56 8.39 2.64
CA GLN A 224 -28.30 7.69 2.90
C GLN A 224 -28.34 6.94 4.22
N GLN A 225 -28.86 7.58 5.29
CA GLN A 225 -29.08 6.95 6.60
C GLN A 225 -29.90 5.67 6.44
N LYS A 226 -31.10 5.80 5.83
CA LYS A 226 -32.00 4.66 5.58
C LYS A 226 -31.29 3.54 4.80
N LEU A 227 -30.51 3.88 3.78
CA LEU A 227 -29.77 2.90 2.99
C LEU A 227 -28.75 2.15 3.86
N VAL A 228 -27.91 2.87 4.61
CA VAL A 228 -26.89 2.27 5.49
C VAL A 228 -27.53 1.39 6.56
N THR A 229 -28.61 1.86 7.20
CA THR A 229 -29.38 1.07 8.19
C THR A 229 -29.90 -0.24 7.62
N ILE A 230 -30.43 -0.25 6.38
CA ILE A 230 -30.89 -1.48 5.73
C ILE A 230 -29.73 -2.48 5.56
N TYR A 231 -28.54 -2.02 5.17
CA TYR A 231 -27.39 -2.90 5.00
C TYR A 231 -26.82 -3.40 6.34
N ILE A 232 -26.83 -2.57 7.38
CA ILE A 232 -26.50 -2.99 8.75
C ILE A 232 -27.44 -4.13 9.18
N GLN A 233 -28.75 -3.93 9.06
CA GLN A 233 -29.75 -4.94 9.42
C GLN A 233 -29.57 -6.24 8.62
N ARG A 234 -29.30 -6.15 7.32
CA ARG A 234 -29.04 -7.34 6.48
C ARG A 234 -27.81 -8.11 6.94
N ARG A 235 -26.74 -7.43 7.34
CA ARG A 235 -25.53 -8.07 7.87
C ARG A 235 -25.78 -8.81 9.17
N MET A 236 -26.66 -8.30 10.04
CA MET A 236 -26.98 -8.94 11.33
C MET A 236 -27.80 -10.23 11.18
N ILE A 237 -28.49 -10.42 10.05
CA ILE A 237 -29.35 -11.58 9.78
C ILE A 237 -28.60 -12.69 9.03
N ALA A 238 -27.50 -12.34 8.34
CA ALA A 238 -26.67 -13.27 7.55
C ALA A 238 -25.66 -14.01 8.42
#